data_AF-A0A9D3PVT3-F1
#
_entry.id   AF-A0A9D3PVT3-F1
#
_cell.length_a   1.000
_cell.length_b   1.000
_cell.length_c   1.000
_cell.angle_alpha   90.00
_cell.angle_beta   90.00
_cell.angle_gamma   90.00
#
_symmetry.space_group_name_H-M   'P 1'
#
loop_
_entity.id
_entity.type
_entity.pdbx_description
1 polymer ?
#
loop_
_entity_poly.entity_id
_entity_poly.type
_entity_poly.pdbx_seq_one_letter_code
_entity_poly.pdbx_strand_id
1 'polypeptide(L)'
;MTAPVFFGCALISFGPALALFLLIIARDPLRIIFLVAGAFVWLVSLLLSSLVWFIVVRISDRDSSSQQKSLLIFGVVLSVFLQEAFRLGFYKLLKKANDGLLALSQEETTPISMRQLAYGTRCQCVSGLGFGFMSGAFSVINILAGSFGPGTVGIHGDSQHYFISSAFMTMAITLLHMFWGVVFFEACERRSWSGVAAVVISHLLVSCLTFLNPQYEGSLMPAFIMMFLMGCWKRT
;
A
#
# COMPACT_ATOMS: atom_id res chain seq x y z
N MET A 1 -28.65 3.57 -10.38
CA MET A 1 -27.49 2.67 -10.14
C MET A 1 -26.26 3.40 -9.60
N THR A 2 -26.25 4.73 -9.53
CA THR A 2 -25.03 5.55 -9.32
C THR A 2 -24.54 5.64 -7.87
N ALA A 3 -25.38 6.15 -6.96
CA ALA A 3 -24.99 6.27 -5.55
C ALA A 3 -24.75 4.90 -4.88
N PRO A 4 -25.56 3.85 -5.10
CA PRO A 4 -25.30 2.54 -4.51
C PRO A 4 -23.98 1.91 -4.99
N VAL A 5 -23.64 2.06 -6.28
CA VAL A 5 -22.35 1.57 -6.82
C VAL A 5 -21.19 2.36 -6.24
N PHE A 6 -21.30 3.69 -6.17
CA PHE A 6 -20.31 4.55 -5.54
C PHE A 6 -20.06 4.14 -4.08
N PHE A 7 -21.10 4.10 -3.24
CA PHE A 7 -20.95 3.75 -1.84
C PHE A 7 -20.50 2.29 -1.65
N GLY A 8 -21.00 1.35 -2.46
CA GLY A 8 -20.54 -0.03 -2.45
C GLY A 8 -19.06 -0.16 -2.76
N CYS A 9 -18.58 0.46 -3.84
CA CYS A 9 -17.17 0.44 -4.23
C CYS A 9 -16.28 1.19 -3.23
N ALA A 10 -16.76 2.28 -2.65
CA ALA A 10 -16.03 3.03 -1.61
C ALA A 10 -15.83 2.18 -0.35
N LEU A 11 -16.91 1.51 0.11
CA LEU A 11 -16.89 0.66 1.30
C LEU A 11 -16.12 -0.65 1.05
N ILE A 12 -16.11 -1.19 -0.16
CA ILE A 12 -15.22 -2.32 -0.50
C ILE A 12 -13.76 -1.85 -0.44
N SER A 13 -13.43 -0.77 -1.13
CA SER A 13 -12.05 -0.24 -1.22
C SER A 13 -11.45 0.10 0.14
N PHE A 14 -12.19 0.86 0.96
CA PHE A 14 -11.66 1.45 2.19
C PHE A 14 -12.35 0.98 3.47
N GLY A 15 -13.39 0.15 3.41
CA GLY A 15 -14.12 -0.31 4.58
C GLY A 15 -13.23 -0.98 5.64
N PRO A 16 -12.37 -1.95 5.26
CA PRO A 16 -11.45 -2.56 6.20
C PRO A 16 -10.46 -1.55 6.80
N ALA A 17 -9.91 -0.65 5.99
CA ALA A 17 -8.99 0.39 6.45
C ALA A 17 -9.66 1.39 7.40
N LEU A 18 -10.90 1.78 7.11
CA LEU A 18 -11.72 2.66 7.94
C LEU A 18 -12.07 2.00 9.27
N ALA A 19 -12.44 0.71 9.26
CA ALA A 19 -12.70 -0.04 10.48
C ALA A 19 -11.46 -0.11 11.37
N LEU A 20 -10.29 -0.41 10.80
CA LEU A 20 -9.02 -0.39 11.53
C LEU A 20 -8.68 1.00 12.07
N PHE A 21 -8.91 2.04 11.26
CA PHE A 21 -8.69 3.42 11.67
C PHE A 21 -9.56 3.79 12.88
N LEU A 22 -10.87 3.59 12.80
CA LEU A 22 -11.82 3.95 13.85
C LEU A 22 -11.63 3.12 15.13
N LEU A 23 -11.40 1.81 15.00
CA LEU A 23 -11.32 0.90 16.16
C LEU A 23 -9.95 0.91 16.84
N ILE A 24 -8.87 1.14 16.10
CA ILE A 24 -7.49 0.97 16.61
C ILE A 24 -6.71 2.29 16.61
N ILE A 25 -6.77 3.06 15.53
CA ILE A 25 -5.88 4.22 15.33
C ILE A 25 -6.41 5.47 16.02
N ALA A 26 -7.70 5.77 15.85
CA ALA A 26 -8.33 6.99 16.36
C ALA A 26 -8.31 7.13 17.90
N ARG A 27 -8.01 6.04 18.62
CA ARG A 27 -7.91 6.01 20.09
C ARG A 27 -6.63 6.62 20.64
N ASP A 28 -5.61 6.84 19.80
CA ASP A 28 -4.28 7.28 20.23
C ASP A 28 -3.69 8.28 19.21
N PRO A 29 -3.48 9.55 19.60
CA PRO A 29 -3.04 10.58 18.66
C PRO A 29 -1.67 10.29 18.05
N LEU A 30 -0.77 9.55 18.74
CA LEU A 30 0.53 9.23 18.15
C LEU A 30 0.39 8.28 16.95
N ARG A 31 -0.62 7.40 16.96
CA ARG A 31 -0.89 6.51 15.83
C ARG A 31 -1.41 7.29 14.62
N ILE A 32 -2.19 8.34 14.84
CA ILE A 32 -2.63 9.22 13.76
C ILE A 32 -1.41 9.89 13.12
N ILE A 33 -0.47 10.40 13.93
CA ILE A 33 0.78 11.01 13.43
C ILE A 33 1.58 10.02 12.59
N PHE A 34 1.75 8.78 13.05
CA PHE A 34 2.48 7.75 12.30
C PHE A 34 1.78 7.33 11.01
N LEU A 35 0.44 7.26 11.00
CA LEU A 35 -0.33 6.98 9.79
C LEU A 35 -0.12 8.08 8.74
N VAL A 36 -0.26 9.34 9.15
CA VAL A 36 -0.08 10.50 8.26
C VAL A 36 1.36 10.59 7.74
N ALA A 37 2.34 10.37 8.61
CA ALA A 37 3.75 10.34 8.21
C ALA A 37 4.03 9.20 7.20
N GLY A 38 3.46 8.01 7.41
CA GLY A 38 3.57 6.90 6.46
C GLY A 38 2.95 7.22 5.10
N ALA A 39 1.74 7.79 5.08
CA ALA A 39 1.09 8.24 3.85
C ALA A 39 1.93 9.31 3.11
N PHE A 40 2.51 10.26 3.85
CA PHE A 40 3.40 11.28 3.27
C PHE A 40 4.66 10.68 2.66
N VAL A 41 5.34 9.76 3.36
CA VAL A 41 6.52 9.06 2.83
C VAL A 41 6.19 8.30 1.55
N TRP A 42 5.02 7.66 1.49
CA TRP A 42 4.56 7.01 0.26
C TRP A 42 4.40 8.01 -0.90
N LEU A 43 3.78 9.18 -0.65
CA LEU A 43 3.65 10.24 -1.66
C LEU A 43 5.01 10.70 -2.19
N VAL A 44 5.99 10.90 -1.31
CA VAL A 44 7.34 11.31 -1.71
C VAL A 44 7.98 10.23 -2.59
N SER A 45 7.81 8.95 -2.25
CA SER A 45 8.32 7.85 -3.06
C SER A 45 7.70 7.82 -4.47
N LEU A 46 6.38 8.05 -4.57
CA LEU A 46 5.69 8.11 -5.85
C LEU A 46 6.09 9.34 -6.65
N LEU A 47 6.24 10.50 -6.00
CA LEU A 47 6.68 11.74 -6.63
C LEU A 47 8.04 11.55 -7.32
N LEU A 48 9.02 10.98 -6.61
CA LEU A 48 10.34 10.70 -7.19
C LEU A 48 10.25 9.68 -8.34
N SER A 49 9.45 8.62 -8.19
CA SER A 49 9.26 7.65 -9.26
C SER A 49 8.62 8.29 -10.51
N SER A 50 7.64 9.17 -10.31
CA SER A 50 6.94 9.86 -11.39
C SER A 50 7.86 10.84 -12.12
N LEU A 51 8.78 11.49 -11.41
CA LEU A 51 9.78 12.38 -11.99
C LEU A 51 10.75 11.61 -12.89
N VAL A 52 11.25 10.46 -12.43
CA VAL A 52 12.13 9.60 -13.23
C VAL A 52 11.38 9.10 -14.47
N TRP A 53 10.15 8.59 -14.30
CA TRP A 53 9.33 8.15 -15.43
C TRP A 53 9.07 9.27 -16.44
N PHE A 54 8.76 10.49 -15.97
CA PHE A 54 8.55 11.66 -16.82
C PHE A 54 9.78 11.99 -17.67
N ILE A 55 10.98 12.01 -17.07
CA ILE A 55 12.24 12.26 -17.78
C ILE A 55 12.46 11.18 -18.85
N VAL A 56 12.27 9.90 -18.51
CA VAL A 56 12.47 8.77 -19.43
C VAL A 56 11.49 8.82 -20.62
N VAL A 57 10.22 9.17 -20.38
CA VAL A 57 9.21 9.35 -21.44
C VAL A 57 9.52 10.55 -22.34
N ARG A 58 10.11 11.62 -21.81
CA ARG A 58 10.49 12.80 -22.60
C ARG A 58 11.68 12.55 -23.53
N ILE A 59 12.55 11.61 -23.18
CA ILE A 59 13.71 11.23 -24.00
C ILE A 59 13.34 10.13 -25.00
N SER A 60 12.37 9.29 -24.68
CA SER A 60 11.92 8.21 -25.57
C SER A 60 11.07 8.70 -26.75
N ASP A 61 11.08 7.88 -27.80
CA ASP A 61 10.20 8.04 -28.95
C ASP A 61 8.73 7.79 -28.54
N ARG A 62 7.84 8.69 -28.97
CA ARG A 62 6.41 8.68 -28.62
C ARG A 62 5.58 7.90 -29.62
N ASP A 63 6.11 7.64 -30.81
CA ASP A 63 5.35 7.03 -31.91
C ASP A 63 5.35 5.49 -31.81
N SER A 64 6.27 4.91 -31.04
CA SER A 64 6.38 3.47 -30.82
C SER A 64 5.55 2.99 -29.62
N SER A 65 4.37 2.41 -29.92
CA SER A 65 3.46 1.87 -28.88
C SER A 65 4.08 0.77 -28.00
N SER A 66 5.00 -0.03 -28.54
CA SER A 66 5.73 -1.07 -27.79
C SER A 66 6.70 -0.48 -26.77
N GLN A 67 7.40 0.61 -27.13
CA GLN A 67 8.32 1.31 -26.23
C GLN A 67 7.56 1.97 -25.09
N GLN A 68 6.44 2.63 -25.37
CA GLN A 68 5.59 3.25 -24.34
C GLN A 68 5.07 2.22 -23.32
N LYS A 69 4.67 1.03 -23.77
CA LYS A 69 4.29 -0.08 -22.86
C LYS A 69 5.46 -0.53 -21.98
N SER A 70 6.65 -0.67 -22.56
CA SER A 70 7.85 -1.03 -21.79
C SER A 70 8.22 0.04 -20.75
N LEU A 71 8.08 1.32 -21.09
CA LEU A 71 8.31 2.44 -20.17
C LEU A 71 7.31 2.45 -19.00
N LEU A 72 6.05 2.07 -19.23
CA LEU A 72 5.07 1.93 -18.16
C LEU A 72 5.45 0.79 -17.20
N ILE A 73 5.85 -0.37 -17.74
CA ILE A 73 6.32 -1.49 -16.92
C ILE A 73 7.54 -1.07 -16.10
N PHE A 74 8.52 -0.43 -16.74
CA PHE A 74 9.69 0.13 -16.05
C PHE A 74 9.29 1.10 -14.94
N GLY A 75 8.37 2.02 -15.21
CA GLY A 75 7.87 2.98 -14.23
C GLY A 75 7.25 2.31 -13.00
N VAL A 76 6.42 1.29 -13.21
CA VAL A 76 5.83 0.51 -12.10
C VAL A 76 6.90 -0.22 -11.31
N VAL A 77 7.81 -0.95 -11.95
CA VAL A 77 8.89 -1.68 -11.28
C VAL A 77 9.77 -0.73 -10.46
N LEU A 78 10.17 0.41 -11.04
CA LEU A 78 10.92 1.45 -10.35
C LEU A 78 10.15 2.01 -9.15
N SER A 79 8.85 2.26 -9.31
CA SER A 79 8.01 2.78 -8.23
C SER A 79 7.94 1.82 -7.04
N VAL A 80 7.86 0.50 -7.30
CA VAL A 80 7.85 -0.52 -6.24
C VAL A 80 9.17 -0.49 -5.47
N PHE A 81 10.31 -0.47 -6.17
CA PHE A 81 11.62 -0.39 -5.51
C PHE A 81 11.78 0.88 -4.68
N LEU A 82 11.34 2.03 -5.21
CA LEU A 82 11.37 3.29 -4.45
C LEU A 82 10.44 3.25 -3.24
N GLN A 83 9.22 2.72 -3.37
CA GLN A 83 8.29 2.56 -2.25
C GLN A 83 8.89 1.71 -1.12
N GLU A 84 9.55 0.60 -1.45
CA GLU A 84 10.21 -0.27 -0.46
C GLU A 84 11.48 0.36 0.14
N ALA A 85 12.26 1.10 -0.66
CA ALA A 85 13.40 1.87 -0.15
C ALA A 85 12.97 2.97 0.83
N PHE A 86 11.90 3.69 0.52
CA PHE A 86 11.31 4.69 1.40
C PHE A 86 10.71 4.06 2.65
N ARG A 87 10.11 2.87 2.55
CA ARG A 87 9.66 2.11 3.74
C ARG A 87 10.83 1.77 4.66
N LEU A 88 11.98 1.36 4.12
CA LEU A 88 13.19 1.13 4.91
C LEU A 88 13.69 2.41 5.60
N GLY A 89 13.72 3.52 4.86
CA GLY A 89 14.07 4.83 5.40
C GLY A 89 13.14 5.24 6.54
N PHE A 90 11.83 5.03 6.36
CA PHE A 90 10.83 5.34 7.37
C PHE A 90 10.92 4.45 8.61
N TYR A 91 11.18 3.14 8.46
CA TYR A 91 11.49 2.26 9.59
C TYR A 91 12.65 2.81 10.43
N LYS A 92 13.76 3.21 9.79
CA LYS A 92 14.92 3.78 10.50
C LYS A 92 14.56 5.08 11.23
N LEU A 93 13.76 5.94 10.60
CA LEU A 93 13.28 7.18 11.20
C LEU A 93 12.40 6.90 12.43
N LEU A 94 11.42 5.99 12.30
CA LEU A 94 10.53 5.61 13.39
C LEU A 94 11.29 4.98 14.55
N LYS A 95 12.27 4.11 14.27
CA LYS A 95 13.12 3.53 15.30
C LYS A 95 13.90 4.60 16.07
N LYS A 96 14.54 5.52 15.34
CA LYS A 96 15.27 6.65 15.95
C LYS A 96 14.35 7.57 16.77
N ALA A 97 13.14 7.83 16.29
CA ALA A 97 12.16 8.64 17.02
C ALA A 97 11.70 7.94 18.30
N ASN A 98 11.43 6.64 18.24
CA ASN A 98 11.03 5.84 19.40
C ASN A 98 12.14 5.79 20.47
N ASP A 99 13.39 5.56 20.06
CA ASP A 99 14.53 5.56 20.97
C ASP A 99 14.73 6.94 21.63
N GLY A 100 14.55 8.03 20.86
CA GLY A 100 14.61 9.40 21.37
C GLY A 100 13.49 9.74 22.35
N LEU A 101 12.26 9.31 22.06
CA LEU A 101 11.11 9.50 22.96
C LEU A 101 11.29 8.74 24.27
N LEU A 102 11.78 7.49 24.20
CA LEU A 102 12.05 6.66 25.38
C LEU A 102 13.15 7.24 26.27
N ALA A 103 14.20 7.82 25.68
CA ALA A 103 15.29 8.45 26.43
C ALA A 103 14.82 9.71 27.20
N LEU A 104 13.74 10.37 26.74
CA LEU A 104 13.18 11.57 27.37
C LEU A 104 12.07 11.24 28.38
N SER A 105 11.34 10.14 28.21
CA SER A 105 10.33 9.69 29.16
C SER A 105 10.98 8.92 30.32
N GLN A 106 11.25 9.60 31.43
CA GLN A 106 11.83 9.04 32.67
C GLN A 106 10.90 8.06 33.43
N GLU A 107 10.07 7.25 32.76
CA GLU A 107 9.21 6.26 33.43
C GLU A 107 9.91 4.89 33.52
N GLU A 108 10.77 4.74 34.53
CA GLU A 108 10.99 3.44 35.18
C GLU A 108 9.67 3.03 35.87
N THR A 109 9.12 1.83 35.58
CA THR A 109 8.22 1.00 36.46
C THR A 109 7.23 0.08 35.71
N THR A 110 7.36 -0.18 34.41
CA THR A 110 6.66 -1.33 33.77
C THR A 110 7.63 -2.20 32.99
N PRO A 111 7.42 -3.53 32.88
CA PRO A 111 8.35 -4.39 32.14
C PRO A 111 8.38 -3.95 30.67
N ILE A 112 9.48 -3.27 30.33
CA ILE A 112 9.77 -2.54 29.09
C ILE A 112 9.48 -3.39 27.84
N SER A 113 9.71 -4.70 27.91
CA SER A 113 9.51 -5.68 26.84
C SER A 113 8.08 -5.73 26.26
N MET A 114 7.04 -5.73 27.11
CA MET A 114 5.67 -6.00 26.65
C MET A 114 5.00 -4.74 26.06
N ARG A 115 5.36 -3.55 26.59
CA ARG A 115 4.92 -2.24 26.06
C ARG A 115 5.66 -1.90 24.77
N GLN A 116 6.97 -2.12 24.66
CA GLN A 116 7.73 -1.94 23.40
C GLN A 116 7.27 -2.88 22.29
N LEU A 117 6.97 -4.14 22.58
CA LEU A 117 6.48 -5.09 21.57
C LEU A 117 5.07 -4.74 21.09
N ALA A 118 4.16 -4.41 22.01
CA ALA A 118 2.80 -3.99 21.67
C ALA A 118 2.75 -2.63 20.97
N TYR A 119 3.64 -1.70 21.33
CA TYR A 119 3.76 -0.40 20.67
C TYR A 119 4.43 -0.54 19.30
N GLY A 120 5.52 -1.31 19.20
CA GLY A 120 6.24 -1.61 17.98
C GLY A 120 5.33 -2.26 16.94
N THR A 121 4.69 -3.38 17.26
CA THR A 121 3.77 -4.07 16.33
C THR A 121 2.58 -3.19 15.91
N ARG A 122 2.06 -2.34 16.81
CA ARG A 122 0.98 -1.40 16.45
C ARG A 122 1.49 -0.28 15.54
N CYS A 123 2.67 0.27 15.77
CA CYS A 123 3.27 1.30 14.92
C CYS A 123 3.59 0.78 13.52
N GLN A 124 4.05 -0.48 13.42
CA GLN A 124 4.32 -1.16 12.15
C GLN A 124 3.03 -1.37 11.31
N CYS A 125 1.95 -1.77 11.98
CA CYS A 125 0.63 -1.91 11.35
C CYS A 125 0.09 -0.54 10.89
N VAL A 126 0.23 0.49 11.72
CA VAL A 126 -0.22 1.85 11.44
C VAL A 126 0.56 2.50 10.29
N SER A 127 1.88 2.32 10.25
CA SER A 127 2.73 2.83 9.16
C SER A 127 2.42 2.14 7.83
N GLY A 128 2.27 0.81 7.84
CA GLY A 128 1.86 0.02 6.68
C GLY A 128 0.46 0.41 6.18
N LEU A 129 -0.49 0.64 7.09
CA LEU A 129 -1.83 1.10 6.73
C LEU A 129 -1.81 2.51 6.10
N GLY A 130 -0.93 3.42 6.56
CA GLY A 130 -0.74 4.73 5.94
C GLY A 130 -0.28 4.64 4.48
N PHE A 131 0.69 3.77 4.20
CA PHE A 131 1.10 3.44 2.82
C PHE A 131 -0.07 2.89 2.01
N GLY A 132 -0.79 1.92 2.56
CA GLY A 132 -1.91 1.26 1.89
C GLY A 132 -3.09 2.18 1.61
N PHE A 133 -3.40 3.09 2.53
CA PHE A 133 -4.48 4.06 2.37
C PHE A 133 -4.19 5.03 1.23
N MET A 134 -2.98 5.59 1.20
CA MET A 134 -2.60 6.54 0.16
C MET A 134 -2.47 5.88 -1.22
N SER A 135 -1.87 4.67 -1.27
CA SER A 135 -1.81 3.85 -2.48
C SER A 135 -3.20 3.53 -3.04
N GLY A 136 -4.12 3.12 -2.16
CA GLY A 136 -5.50 2.88 -2.53
C GLY A 136 -6.23 4.14 -3.00
N ALA A 137 -6.02 5.26 -2.31
CA ALA A 137 -6.57 6.57 -2.69
C ALA A 137 -6.16 6.98 -4.11
N PHE A 138 -4.87 6.90 -4.42
CA PHE A 138 -4.35 7.17 -5.76
C PHE A 138 -4.91 6.20 -6.83
N SER A 139 -5.17 4.96 -6.44
CA SER A 139 -5.67 3.93 -7.35
C SER A 139 -7.15 4.11 -7.71
N VAL A 140 -8.00 4.50 -6.75
CA VAL A 140 -9.46 4.39 -6.91
C VAL A 140 -10.23 5.70 -6.88
N ILE A 141 -9.72 6.81 -6.29
CA ILE A 141 -10.56 8.01 -6.09
C ILE A 141 -11.10 8.57 -7.41
N ASN A 142 -10.26 8.65 -8.44
CA ASN A 142 -10.68 9.16 -9.75
C ASN A 142 -11.67 8.20 -10.45
N ILE A 143 -11.44 6.88 -10.31
CA ILE A 143 -12.34 5.85 -10.84
C ILE A 143 -13.69 5.92 -10.13
N LEU A 144 -13.68 6.07 -8.82
CA LEU A 144 -14.84 6.13 -7.96
C LEU A 144 -15.68 7.38 -8.25
N ALA A 145 -15.05 8.54 -8.50
CA ALA A 145 -15.74 9.73 -8.97
C ALA A 145 -16.47 9.48 -10.29
N GLY A 146 -15.86 8.73 -11.22
CA GLY A 146 -16.50 8.30 -12.46
C GLY A 146 -17.73 7.41 -12.27
N SER A 147 -17.80 6.61 -11.20
CA SER A 147 -18.94 5.74 -10.88
C SER A 147 -20.20 6.48 -10.42
N PHE A 148 -20.09 7.78 -10.11
CA PHE A 148 -21.23 8.61 -9.72
C PHE A 148 -22.12 8.99 -10.91
N GLY A 149 -21.62 8.87 -12.14
CA GLY A 149 -22.38 9.10 -13.37
C GLY A 149 -23.36 7.98 -13.69
N PRO A 150 -24.41 8.23 -14.50
CA PRO A 150 -25.45 7.24 -14.80
C PRO A 150 -24.99 6.05 -15.65
N GLY A 151 -23.80 6.13 -16.27
CA GLY A 151 -23.24 5.09 -17.12
C GLY A 151 -22.31 4.13 -16.37
N THR A 152 -22.20 2.90 -16.88
CA THR A 152 -21.16 1.94 -16.49
C THR A 152 -20.11 1.81 -17.61
N VAL A 153 -18.94 1.28 -17.26
CA VAL A 153 -17.89 0.97 -18.25
C VAL A 153 -18.37 -0.17 -19.15
N GLY A 154 -18.03 -0.12 -20.44
CA GLY A 154 -18.30 -1.21 -21.38
C GLY A 154 -18.87 -0.82 -22.75
N ILE A 155 -19.08 0.48 -23.03
CA ILE A 155 -19.55 0.91 -24.36
C ILE A 155 -18.58 0.54 -25.49
N HIS A 156 -17.27 0.43 -25.19
CA HIS A 156 -16.23 0.01 -26.13
C HIS A 156 -15.82 -1.46 -25.99
N GLY A 157 -16.65 -2.31 -25.35
CA GLY A 157 -16.37 -3.73 -25.14
C GLY A 157 -15.58 -4.07 -23.87
N ASP A 158 -15.32 -3.08 -23.01
CA ASP A 158 -14.75 -3.30 -21.68
C ASP A 158 -15.73 -3.99 -20.72
N SER A 159 -15.21 -4.57 -19.64
CA SER A 159 -16.05 -5.24 -18.64
C SER A 159 -16.90 -4.26 -17.83
N GLN A 160 -18.17 -4.59 -17.65
CA GLN A 160 -19.09 -3.89 -16.74
C GLN A 160 -18.69 -4.02 -15.27
N HIS A 161 -17.84 -4.99 -14.94
CA HIS A 161 -17.32 -5.21 -13.58
C HIS A 161 -16.11 -4.34 -13.24
N TYR A 162 -15.72 -3.39 -14.11
CA TYR A 162 -14.56 -2.54 -13.90
C TYR A 162 -14.53 -1.89 -12.50
N PHE A 163 -15.61 -1.21 -12.10
CA PHE A 163 -15.66 -0.51 -10.80
C PHE A 163 -15.51 -1.46 -9.61
N ILE A 164 -16.19 -2.60 -9.62
CA ILE A 164 -16.16 -3.55 -8.51
C ILE A 164 -14.80 -4.28 -8.44
N SER A 165 -14.24 -4.67 -9.58
CA SER A 165 -12.90 -5.27 -9.66
C SER A 165 -11.82 -4.31 -9.18
N SER A 166 -11.89 -3.04 -9.58
CA SER A 166 -10.98 -1.99 -9.08
C SER A 166 -11.11 -1.82 -7.57
N ALA A 167 -12.33 -1.81 -7.02
CA ALA A 167 -12.54 -1.68 -5.58
C ALA A 167 -11.94 -2.85 -4.78
N PHE A 168 -12.15 -4.09 -5.24
CA PHE A 168 -11.54 -5.27 -4.60
C PHE A 168 -10.02 -5.28 -4.71
N MET A 169 -9.46 -4.88 -5.86
CA MET A 169 -8.02 -4.75 -6.03
C MET A 169 -7.44 -3.68 -5.10
N THR A 170 -8.11 -2.54 -4.97
CA THR A 170 -7.71 -1.47 -4.03
C THR A 170 -7.72 -1.96 -2.59
N MET A 171 -8.79 -2.64 -2.16
CA MET A 171 -8.84 -3.25 -0.83
C MET A 171 -7.67 -4.21 -0.60
N ALA A 172 -7.37 -5.08 -1.58
CA ALA A 172 -6.27 -6.03 -1.51
C ALA A 172 -4.91 -5.33 -1.36
N ILE A 173 -4.64 -4.31 -2.19
CA ILE A 173 -3.39 -3.52 -2.12
C ILE A 173 -3.28 -2.76 -0.79
N THR A 174 -4.37 -2.15 -0.32
CA THR A 174 -4.38 -1.42 0.96
C THR A 174 -4.04 -2.35 2.13
N LEU A 175 -4.65 -3.55 2.19
CA LEU A 175 -4.35 -4.54 3.22
C LEU A 175 -2.96 -5.17 3.06
N LEU A 176 -2.52 -5.43 1.82
CA LEU A 176 -1.17 -5.93 1.55
C LEU A 176 -0.10 -4.95 2.03
N HIS A 177 -0.24 -3.64 1.81
CA HIS A 177 0.69 -2.65 2.35
C HIS A 177 0.75 -2.66 3.89
N MET A 178 -0.38 -2.90 4.55
CA MET A 178 -0.40 -3.08 6.01
C MET A 178 0.37 -4.35 6.42
N PHE A 179 0.11 -5.50 5.78
CA PHE A 179 0.79 -6.75 6.09
C PHE A 179 2.29 -6.71 5.76
N TRP A 180 2.64 -6.17 4.59
CA TRP A 180 4.01 -5.90 4.20
C TRP A 180 4.71 -4.97 5.18
N GLY A 181 4.05 -3.93 5.66
CA GLY A 181 4.59 -3.05 6.71
C GLY A 181 4.97 -3.82 7.98
N VAL A 182 4.09 -4.70 8.45
CA VAL A 182 4.35 -5.55 9.63
C VAL A 182 5.54 -6.48 9.40
N VAL A 183 5.48 -7.29 8.33
CA VAL A 183 6.52 -8.30 8.03
C VAL A 183 7.87 -7.63 7.73
N PHE A 184 7.87 -6.50 7.02
CA PHE A 184 9.09 -5.78 6.66
C PHE A 184 9.82 -5.25 7.90
N PHE A 185 9.09 -4.63 8.82
CA PHE A 185 9.69 -4.04 10.02
C PHE A 185 10.22 -5.14 10.95
N GLU A 186 9.45 -6.22 11.15
CA GLU A 186 9.89 -7.39 11.92
C GLU A 186 11.15 -8.04 11.32
N ALA A 187 11.18 -8.22 9.99
CA ALA A 187 12.35 -8.73 9.28
C ALA A 187 13.57 -7.82 9.46
N CYS A 188 13.38 -6.50 9.45
CA CYS A 188 14.43 -5.53 9.71
C CYS A 188 14.94 -5.55 11.16
N GLU A 189 14.06 -5.76 12.14
CA GLU A 189 14.43 -5.92 13.55
C GLU A 189 15.28 -7.18 13.77
N ARG A 190 14.90 -8.28 13.13
CA ARG A 190 15.58 -9.58 13.22
C ARG A 190 16.78 -9.75 12.29
N ARG A 191 17.08 -8.72 11.48
CA ARG A 191 18.10 -8.79 10.41
C ARG A 191 17.90 -9.97 9.44
N SER A 192 16.65 -10.38 9.24
CA SER A 192 16.29 -11.45 8.30
C SER A 192 16.07 -10.86 6.91
N TRP A 193 17.10 -10.92 6.07
CA TRP A 193 17.04 -10.43 4.68
C TRP A 193 16.05 -11.22 3.83
N SER A 194 15.79 -12.48 4.17
CA SER A 194 14.79 -13.32 3.49
C SER A 194 13.36 -12.76 3.65
N GLY A 195 13.01 -12.25 4.84
CA GLY A 195 11.70 -11.63 5.06
C GLY A 195 11.53 -10.31 4.28
N VAL A 196 12.59 -9.50 4.24
CA VAL A 196 12.60 -8.27 3.43
C VAL A 196 12.46 -8.60 1.94
N ALA A 197 13.24 -9.57 1.45
CA ALA A 197 13.15 -10.01 0.05
C ALA A 197 11.76 -10.55 -0.29
N ALA A 198 11.13 -11.34 0.60
CA ALA A 198 9.77 -11.84 0.40
C ALA A 198 8.74 -10.70 0.24
N VAL A 199 8.86 -9.63 1.03
CA VAL A 199 7.99 -8.44 0.90
C VAL A 199 8.20 -7.74 -0.44
N VAL A 200 9.45 -7.48 -0.84
CA VAL A 200 9.74 -6.80 -2.11
C VAL A 200 9.27 -7.64 -3.31
N ILE A 201 9.54 -8.95 -3.30
CA ILE A 201 9.13 -9.87 -4.37
C ILE A 201 7.62 -9.97 -4.44
N SER A 202 6.92 -10.10 -3.31
CA SER A 202 5.45 -10.16 -3.30
C SER A 202 4.81 -8.85 -3.75
N HIS A 203 5.38 -7.69 -3.39
CA HIS A 203 4.91 -6.40 -3.88
C HIS A 203 5.10 -6.24 -5.39
N LEU A 204 6.26 -6.65 -5.90
CA LEU A 204 6.53 -6.65 -7.33
C LEU A 204 5.60 -7.62 -8.08
N LEU A 205 5.39 -8.82 -7.55
CA LEU A 205 4.50 -9.83 -8.11
C LEU A 205 3.07 -9.29 -8.24
N VAL A 206 2.49 -8.78 -7.15
CA VAL A 206 1.12 -8.24 -7.16
C VAL A 206 1.00 -7.04 -8.10
N SER A 207 2.02 -6.18 -8.17
CA SER A 207 2.05 -5.07 -9.12
C SER A 207 2.07 -5.56 -10.57
N CYS A 208 2.90 -6.55 -10.89
CA CYS A 208 2.98 -7.13 -12.23
C CYS A 208 1.72 -7.91 -12.62
N LEU A 209 1.04 -8.55 -11.67
CA LEU A 209 -0.25 -9.23 -11.90
C LEU A 209 -1.31 -8.25 -12.40
N THR A 210 -1.23 -6.96 -12.05
CA THR A 210 -2.16 -5.95 -12.57
C THR A 210 -2.03 -5.70 -14.07
N PHE A 211 -0.89 -6.04 -14.69
CA PHE A 211 -0.72 -5.95 -16.14
C PHE A 211 -1.51 -7.01 -16.91
N LEU A 212 -1.99 -8.05 -16.25
CA LEU A 212 -2.87 -9.05 -16.85
C LEU A 212 -4.31 -8.54 -17.02
N ASN A 213 -4.66 -7.39 -16.41
CA ASN A 213 -5.95 -6.75 -16.68
C ASN A 213 -6.07 -6.44 -18.18
N PRO A 214 -7.19 -6.83 -18.83
CA PRO A 214 -8.53 -7.06 -18.28
C PRO A 214 -8.87 -8.50 -17.83
N GLN A 215 -7.94 -9.46 -17.86
CA GLN A 215 -8.18 -10.82 -17.38
C GLN A 215 -8.19 -10.87 -15.84
N TYR A 216 -9.33 -10.51 -15.23
CA TYR A 216 -9.45 -10.38 -13.77
C TYR A 216 -9.18 -11.68 -13.00
N GLU A 217 -9.44 -12.84 -13.58
CA GLU A 217 -9.15 -14.14 -12.93
C GLU A 217 -7.64 -14.31 -12.66
N GLY A 218 -6.81 -13.88 -13.61
CA GLY A 218 -5.35 -13.96 -13.50
C GLY A 218 -4.71 -12.86 -12.65
N SER A 219 -5.40 -11.76 -12.39
CA SER A 219 -4.89 -10.64 -11.59
C SER A 219 -5.44 -10.62 -10.17
N LEU A 220 -6.77 -10.68 -10.02
CA LEU A 220 -7.47 -10.46 -8.77
C LEU A 220 -7.32 -11.66 -7.83
N MET A 221 -7.59 -12.89 -8.31
CA MET A 221 -7.50 -14.07 -7.44
C MET A 221 -6.08 -14.25 -6.86
N PRO A 222 -5.00 -14.17 -7.66
CA PRO A 222 -3.65 -14.28 -7.11
C PRO A 222 -3.30 -13.15 -6.14
N ALA A 223 -3.81 -11.93 -6.35
CA ALA A 223 -3.62 -10.82 -5.40
C ALA A 223 -4.26 -11.12 -4.04
N PHE A 224 -5.47 -11.70 -4.01
CA PHE A 224 -6.13 -12.11 -2.77
C PHE A 224 -5.43 -13.29 -2.08
N ILE A 225 -4.93 -14.26 -2.85
CA ILE A 225 -4.12 -15.36 -2.31
C ILE A 225 -2.86 -14.79 -1.65
N MET A 226 -2.15 -13.89 -2.31
CA MET A 226 -0.98 -13.22 -1.74
C MET A 226 -1.32 -12.40 -0.50
N MET A 227 -2.45 -11.67 -0.51
CA MET A 227 -2.94 -10.95 0.66
C MET A 227 -3.18 -11.88 1.85
N PHE A 228 -3.82 -13.03 1.63
CA PHE A 228 -4.06 -14.02 2.67
C PHE A 228 -2.74 -14.62 3.19
N LEU A 229 -1.82 -15.01 2.29
CA LEU A 229 -0.52 -15.55 2.66
C LEU A 229 0.30 -14.56 3.50
N MET A 230 0.33 -13.29 3.12
CA MET A 230 1.02 -12.25 3.88
C MET A 230 0.32 -11.95 5.22
N GLY A 231 -1.02 -12.01 5.27
CA GLY A 231 -1.78 -11.86 6.51
C GLY A 231 -1.58 -13.01 7.50
N CYS A 232 -1.41 -14.23 6.99
CA CYS A 232 -1.11 -15.43 7.78
C CYS A 232 0.38 -15.65 8.03
N TRP A 233 1.26 -14.74 7.59
CA TRP A 233 2.70 -14.89 7.75
C TRP A 233 3.05 -15.07 9.23
N LYS A 234 3.57 -16.27 9.55
CA LYS A 234 3.85 -16.65 10.93
C LYS A 234 5.00 -15.79 11.46
N ARG A 235 4.72 -15.03 12.52
CA ARG A 235 5.74 -14.36 13.33
C ARG A 235 6.46 -15.43 14.12
N THR A 236 7.58 -15.94 13.60
CA THR A 236 8.40 -16.96 14.29
C THR A 236 9.16 -16.40 15.47
#